data_AF-A5IJK8-F1
#
_entry.id   AF-A5IJK8-F1
#
_cell.length_a   1.000
_cell.length_b   1.000
_cell.length_c   1.000
_cell.angle_alpha   90.00
_cell.angle_beta   90.00
_cell.angle_gamma   90.00
#
_symmetry.space_group_name_H-M   'P 1'
#
loop_
_entity.id
_entity.type
_entity.pdbx_description
1 polymer ?
#
loop_
_entity_poly.entity_id
_entity_poly.type
_entity_poly.pdbx_seq_one_letter_code
_entity_poly.pdbx_strand_id
1 'polypeptide(L)' 'MENPTIEQLVRRYVEIKDLMKELRAEKKEIEEVLREYAQRTGIKEFEVDGKKVFFEEKLSLKVK' A
#
# COMPACT_ATOMS: atom_id res chain seq x y z
N MET A 1 -4.35 -25.85 22.32
CA MET A 1 -5.04 -25.15 21.23
C MET A 1 -5.50 -26.20 20.24
N GLU A 2 -6.80 -26.29 19.96
CA GLU A 2 -7.29 -27.17 18.90
C GLU A 2 -6.85 -26.64 17.53
N ASN A 3 -6.54 -27.55 16.61
CA ASN A 3 -6.19 -27.17 15.25
C ASN A 3 -7.44 -26.69 14.51
N PRO A 4 -7.36 -25.58 13.75
CA PRO A 4 -8.49 -25.10 12.97
C PRO A 4 -8.88 -26.10 11.88
N THR A 5 -10.18 -26.16 11.58
CA THR A 5 -10.69 -26.98 10.46
C THR A 5 -10.29 -26.36 9.12
N ILE A 6 -10.28 -27.17 8.06
CA ILE A 6 -10.02 -26.69 6.69
C ILE A 6 -11.02 -25.58 6.31
N GLU A 7 -12.29 -25.70 6.71
CA GLU A 7 -13.30 -24.67 6.44
C GLU A 7 -12.96 -23.33 7.09
N GLN A 8 -12.51 -23.34 8.36
CA GLN A 8 -12.08 -22.14 9.07
C GLN A 8 -10.88 -21.49 8.38
N LEU A 9 -9.91 -22.29 7.94
CA LEU A 9 -8.74 -21.81 7.21
C LEU A 9 -9.11 -21.19 5.86
N VAL A 10 -10.00 -21.84 5.09
CA VAL A 10 -10.45 -21.34 3.78
C VAL A 10 -11.24 -20.04 3.93
N ARG A 11 -12.16 -19.94 4.89
CA ARG A 11 -12.89 -18.69 5.16
C ARG A 11 -11.93 -17.56 5.49
N ARG A 12 -10.98 -17.80 6.39
CA ARG A 12 -9.99 -16.79 6.77
C ARG A 12 -9.10 -16.37 5.60
N TYR A 13 -8.73 -17.31 4.74
CA TYR A 13 -7.95 -17.00 3.53
C TYR A 13 -8.72 -16.09 2.57
N VAL A 14 -10.01 -16.35 2.33
CA VAL A 14 -10.85 -15.52 1.46
C VAL A 14 -10.99 -14.11 2.05
N GLU A 15 -11.27 -13.99 3.35
CA GLU A 15 -11.32 -12.68 4.04
C GLU A 15 -10.02 -11.89 3.86
N ILE A 16 -8.86 -12.52 4.10
CA ILE A 16 -7.56 -11.86 3.93
C ILE A 16 -7.36 -11.43 2.48
N LYS A 17 -7.76 -12.26 1.51
CA LYS A 17 -7.64 -11.94 0.09
C LYS A 17 -8.49 -10.72 -0.29
N ASP A 18 -9.70 -10.62 0.24
CA ASP A 18 -10.59 -9.49 -0.02
C ASP A 18 -10.05 -8.20 0.63
N LEU A 19 -9.60 -8.28 1.89
CA LEU A 19 -8.92 -7.16 2.56
C LEU A 19 -7.66 -6.70 1.81
N MET A 20 -6.85 -7.63 1.29
CA MET A 20 -5.69 -7.31 0.46
C MET A 20 -6.09 -6.61 -0.84
N LYS A 21 -7.25 -6.93 -1.41
CA LYS A 21 -7.75 -6.27 -2.63
C LYS A 21 -8.17 -4.84 -2.33
N GLU A 22 -8.86 -4.61 -1.22
CA GLU A 22 -9.25 -3.28 -0.75
C GLU A 22 -8.03 -2.41 -0.44
N LEU A 23 -7.07 -2.93 0.34
CA LEU A 23 -5.82 -2.23 0.64
C LEU A 23 -5.01 -1.87 -0.62
N ARG A 24 -5.04 -2.72 -1.65
CA ARG A 24 -4.40 -2.41 -2.94
C ARG A 24 -5.10 -1.29 -3.70
N ALA A 25 -6.43 -1.22 -3.63
CA ALA A 25 -7.19 -0.15 -4.24
C ALA A 25 -6.90 1.19 -3.55
N GLU A 26 -7.01 1.23 -2.22
CA GLU A 26 -6.70 2.41 -1.41
C GLU A 26 -5.26 2.89 -1.63
N LYS A 27 -4.27 1.96 -1.63
CA LYS A 27 -2.88 2.29 -1.95
C LYS A 27 -2.75 2.97 -3.31
N LYS A 28 -3.48 2.49 -4.33
CA LYS A 28 -3.41 3.04 -5.69
C LYS A 28 -3.98 4.46 -5.73
N GLU A 29 -5.10 4.70 -5.05
CA GLU A 29 -5.70 6.04 -4.95
C GLU A 29 -4.76 7.02 -4.25
N ILE A 30 -4.13 6.62 -3.15
CA ILE A 30 -3.12 7.44 -2.45
C ILE A 30 -1.94 7.74 -3.37
N GLU A 31 -1.43 6.75 -4.11
CA GLU A 31 -0.34 6.94 -5.07
C GLU A 31 -0.70 7.93 -6.19
N GLU A 32 -1.94 7.93 -6.66
CA GLU A 32 -2.42 8.86 -7.67
C GLU A 32 -2.44 10.30 -7.13
N VAL A 33 -3.02 10.51 -5.94
CA VAL A 33 -3.05 11.81 -5.26
C VAL A 33 -1.63 12.33 -4.99
N LEU A 34 -0.73 11.46 -4.54
CA LEU A 34 0.66 11.81 -4.27
C LEU A 34 1.40 12.23 -5.56
N ARG A 35 1.14 11.58 -6.69
CA ARG A 35 1.71 11.98 -7.99
C ARG A 35 1.18 13.34 -8.42
N GLU A 36 -0.13 13.57 -8.35
CA GLU A 36 -0.71 14.87 -8.71
C GLU A 36 -0.14 16.00 -7.84
N TYR A 37 -0.02 15.75 -6.53
CA TYR A 37 0.56 16.70 -5.59
C TYR A 37 2.02 17.03 -5.95
N ALA A 38 2.84 16.01 -6.21
CA ALA A 38 4.23 16.20 -6.63
C ALA A 38 4.35 16.97 -7.95
N GLN A 39 3.48 16.68 -8.93
CA GLN A 39 3.43 17.42 -10.20
C GLN A 39 3.07 18.90 -10.02
N ARG A 40 2.11 19.21 -9.15
CA ARG A 40 1.68 20.60 -8.88
C ARG A 40 2.72 21.40 -8.10
N THR A 41 3.45 20.74 -7.21
CA THR A 41 4.41 21.40 -6.29
C THR A 41 5.85 21.35 -6.78
N GLY A 42 6.18 20.46 -7.71
CA GLY A 42 7.56 20.20 -8.16
C GLY A 42 8.41 19.42 -7.14
N ILE A 43 7.80 18.85 -6.09
CA ILE A 43 8.50 18.06 -5.08
C ILE A 43 9.00 16.75 -5.71
N LYS A 44 10.30 16.46 -5.52
CA LYS A 44 10.95 15.24 -6.05
C LYS A 44 11.12 14.15 -4.99
N GLU A 45 11.28 14.54 -3.73
CA GLU A 45 11.44 13.63 -2.61
C GLU A 45 10.83 14.20 -1.33
N PHE A 46 10.35 13.30 -0.46
CA PHE A 46 9.82 13.63 0.86
C PHE A 46 10.23 12.55 1.86
N GLU A 47 10.54 12.94 3.10
CA GLU A 47 10.89 12.01 4.16
C GLU A 47 9.85 12.08 5.28
N VAL A 48 9.33 10.91 5.67
CA VAL A 48 8.35 10.76 6.76
C VAL A 48 8.61 9.47 7.51
N ASP A 49 8.66 9.51 8.83
CA ASP A 49 8.92 8.36 9.71
C ASP A 49 10.15 7.54 9.30
N GLY A 50 11.23 8.21 8.90
CA GLY A 50 12.47 7.58 8.43
C GLY A 50 12.38 6.91 7.05
N LYS A 51 11.25 7.06 6.35
CA LYS A 51 11.04 6.54 4.99
C LYS A 51 11.18 7.67 3.98
N LYS A 52 11.99 7.44 2.95
CA LYS A 52 12.19 8.39 1.87
C LYS A 52 11.34 7.99 0.67
N VAL A 53 10.44 8.87 0.26
CA VAL A 53 9.55 8.73 -0.88
C VAL A 53 10.12 9.52 -2.05
N PHE A 54 10.28 8.87 -3.20
CA PHE A 54 10.71 9.50 -4.44
C PHE A 54 9.54 9.56 -5.42
N PHE A 55 9.27 10.75 -5.93
CA PHE A 55 8.20 11.05 -6.87
C PHE A 55 8.77 11.11 -8.29
N GLU A 56 9.22 9.96 -8.81
CA GLU A 56 9.57 9.79 -10.23
C GLU A 56 8.31 9.40 -11.05
N GLU A 57 8.41 9.16 -12.37
CA GLU A 57 7.30 8.63 -13.20
C GLU A 57 6.63 7.39 -12.58
N LYS A 58 7.37 6.64 -11.75
CA LYS A 58 6.84 5.67 -10.80
C LYS A 58 7.20 6.12 -9.38
N LEU A 59 6.20 6.24 -8.51
CA LEU A 59 6.41 6.41 -7.07
C LEU A 59 7.25 5.25 -6.54
N SER A 60 8.42 5.56 -5.96
CA SER A 60 9.25 4.56 -5.30
C SER A 60 9.48 4.93 -3.83
N LEU A 61 9.10 4.00 -2.95
CA LEU A 61 9.33 4.08 -1.51
C LEU A 61 10.64 3.37 -1.20
N LYS A 62 11.63 4.07 -0.64
CA LYS A 62 12.83 3.45 -0.08
C LYS A 62 12.77 3.52 1.44
N VAL A 63 12.84 2.35 2.06
CA VAL A 63 13.05 2.21 3.51
C VAL A 63 14.55 2.01 3.69
N LYS A 64 15.20 2.86 4.48
CA LYS A 64 16.59 2.66 4.92
C LYS A 64 16.61 2.20 6.36
#